data_AF-A0A955AIH9-F1
#
_entry.id   AF-A0A955AIH9-F1
#
_cell.length_a   1.000
_cell.length_b   1.000
_cell.length_c   1.000
_cell.angle_alpha   90.00
_cell.angle_beta   90.00
_cell.angle_gamma   90.00
#
_symmetry.space_group_name_H-M   'P 1'
#
loop_
_entity.id
_entity.type
_entity.pdbx_description
1 polymer ?
#
loop_
_entity_poly.entity_id
_entity_poly.type
_entity_poly.pdbx_seq_one_letter_code
_entity_poly.pdbx_strand_id
1 'polypeptide(L)'
;MTDKLESRKKKSTTVETPIHTIRAGAVTASIWRRQSPAGYVYFDFSLTRSWKSLSSGSTGYSRNFFARNQAELAEVIDKASRWIDGHEQADLEDRNGAMNSSPP
;
A
#
# COMPACT_ATOMS: atom_id res chain seq x y z
N MET A 1 -12.47 -5.89 48.22
CA MET A 1 -12.34 -6.28 46.81
C MET A 1 -11.93 -5.02 46.06
N THR A 2 -10.68 -4.93 45.62
CA THR A 2 -10.11 -3.71 45.02
C THR A 2 -9.60 -4.08 43.63
N ASP A 3 -10.43 -3.82 42.62
CA ASP A 3 -10.09 -4.03 41.21
C ASP A 3 -9.07 -2.98 40.77
N LYS A 4 -7.85 -3.45 40.54
CA LYS A 4 -6.74 -2.66 40.02
C LYS A 4 -6.88 -2.62 38.50
N LEU A 5 -7.23 -1.45 37.97
CA LEU A 5 -7.38 -1.20 36.55
C LEU A 5 -6.01 -1.31 35.85
N GLU A 6 -5.71 -2.49 35.31
CA GLU A 6 -4.54 -2.73 34.47
C GLU A 6 -4.69 -1.96 33.15
N SER A 7 -3.94 -0.87 33.03
CA SER A 7 -3.76 -0.09 31.81
C SER A 7 -3.13 -0.96 30.71
N ARG A 8 -3.96 -1.51 29.81
CA ARG A 8 -3.49 -2.15 28.57
C ARG A 8 -2.75 -1.11 27.72
N LYS A 9 -1.42 -1.18 27.78
CA LYS A 9 -0.48 -0.52 26.87
C LYS A 9 -0.85 -0.92 25.43
N LYS A 10 -1.55 -0.05 24.70
CA LYS A 10 -1.77 -0.22 23.25
C LYS A 10 -0.40 -0.30 22.61
N LYS A 11 -0.04 -1.47 22.06
CA LYS A 11 1.09 -1.59 21.13
C LYS A 11 0.87 -0.53 20.06
N SER A 12 1.81 0.40 19.92
CA SER A 12 1.87 1.31 18.79
C SER A 12 2.12 0.46 17.55
N THR A 13 1.06 -0.02 16.93
CA THR A 13 1.12 -0.54 15.58
C THR A 13 1.57 0.65 14.74
N THR A 14 2.84 0.67 14.34
CA THR A 14 3.30 1.60 13.31
C THR A 14 2.34 1.43 12.16
N VAL A 15 1.49 2.43 11.93
CA VAL A 15 0.57 2.44 10.81
C VAL A 15 1.49 2.52 9.60
N GLU A 16 1.78 1.38 8.98
CA GLU A 16 2.44 1.36 7.68
C GLU A 16 1.61 2.29 6.79
N THR A 17 2.23 3.36 6.30
CA THR A 17 1.59 4.26 5.35
C THR A 17 1.96 3.81 3.95
N PRO A 18 1.05 3.94 2.97
CA PRO A 18 1.40 3.64 1.61
C PRO A 18 2.52 4.59 1.16
N ILE A 19 3.53 4.04 0.49
CA ILE A 19 4.67 4.80 -0.04
C ILE A 19 4.30 5.58 -1.29
N HIS A 20 3.26 5.12 -1.99
CA HIS A 20 2.73 5.75 -3.18
C HIS A 20 1.24 5.49 -3.30
N THR A 21 0.51 6.40 -3.94
CA THR A 21 -0.93 6.27 -4.13
C THR A 21 -1.33 6.82 -5.48
N ILE A 22 -2.07 6.03 -6.24
CA ILE A 22 -2.56 6.35 -7.59
C ILE A 22 -4.08 6.37 -7.53
N ARG A 23 -4.71 7.37 -8.15
CA ARG A 23 -6.16 7.55 -8.12
C ARG A 23 -6.72 7.78 -9.53
N ALA A 24 -7.81 7.08 -9.84
CA ALA A 24 -8.65 7.32 -11.01
C ALA A 24 -10.12 7.38 -10.55
N GLY A 25 -10.73 8.57 -10.66
CA GLY A 25 -12.09 8.82 -10.19
C GLY A 25 -12.30 8.42 -8.72
N ALA A 26 -13.19 7.45 -8.50
CA ALA A 26 -13.51 6.93 -7.18
C ALA A 26 -12.55 5.83 -6.70
N VAL A 27 -11.73 5.26 -7.58
CA VAL A 27 -10.84 4.13 -7.29
C VAL A 27 -9.42 4.63 -6.99
N THR A 28 -8.79 4.02 -5.99
CA THR A 28 -7.44 4.33 -5.53
C THR A 28 -6.64 3.04 -5.37
N ALA A 29 -5.43 3.01 -5.91
CA ALA A 29 -4.40 2.02 -5.60
C ALA A 29 -3.39 2.62 -4.61
N SER A 30 -3.22 1.97 -3.47
CA SER A 30 -2.22 2.32 -2.46
C SER A 30 -1.10 1.29 -2.51
N ILE A 31 0.12 1.73 -2.79
CA ILE A 31 1.32 0.90 -2.92
C ILE A 31 2.07 0.90 -1.58
N TRP A 32 2.56 -0.26 -1.17
CA TRP A 32 3.27 -0.46 0.10
C TRP A 32 4.63 -1.09 -0.18
N ARG A 33 5.64 -0.69 0.60
CA ARG A 33 6.93 -1.38 0.66
C ARG A 33 6.88 -2.30 1.87
N ARG A 34 7.06 -3.59 1.65
CA ARG A 34 7.05 -4.60 2.71
C ARG A 34 8.37 -5.34 2.74
N GLN A 35 8.65 -5.96 3.87
CA GLN A 35 9.77 -6.87 4.02
C GLN A 35 9.24 -8.23 4.48
N SER A 36 9.68 -9.30 3.82
CA SER A 36 9.35 -10.66 4.23
C SER A 36 10.07 -11.00 5.55
N PRO A 37 9.60 -12.01 6.30
CA PRO A 37 10.32 -12.49 7.49
C PRO A 37 11.77 -12.93 7.20
N ALA A 38 12.06 -13.34 5.96
CA ALA A 38 13.40 -13.71 5.50
C ALA A 38 14.26 -12.50 5.07
N GLY A 39 13.73 -11.28 5.16
CA GLY A 39 14.44 -10.04 4.88
C GLY A 39 14.32 -9.51 3.45
N TYR A 40 13.57 -10.18 2.56
CA TYR A 40 13.36 -9.72 1.18
C TYR A 40 12.38 -8.55 1.13
N VAL A 41 12.80 -7.44 0.52
CA VAL A 41 11.92 -6.28 0.28
C VAL A 41 11.10 -6.53 -0.98
N TYR A 42 9.80 -6.26 -0.90
CA TYR A 42 8.89 -6.36 -2.03
C TYR A 42 7.85 -5.23 -1.97
N PHE A 43 7.22 -4.97 -3.12
CA PHE A 43 6.12 -4.03 -3.19
C PHE A 43 4.81 -4.78 -3.44
N ASP A 44 3.74 -4.32 -2.80
CA ASP A 44 2.38 -4.74 -3.12
C ASP A 44 1.47 -3.51 -3.22
N PHE A 45 0.25 -3.71 -3.72
CA PHE A 45 -0.75 -2.64 -3.71
C PHE A 45 -2.13 -3.16 -3.31
N SER A 46 -2.90 -2.28 -2.68
CA SER A 46 -4.31 -2.53 -2.34
C SER A 46 -5.21 -1.54 -3.07
N LEU A 47 -6.38 -2.01 -3.49
CA LEU A 47 -7.38 -1.21 -4.17
C LEU A 47 -8.50 -0.83 -3.22
N THR A 48 -8.94 0.42 -3.30
CA THR A 48 -10.11 0.92 -2.58
C THR A 48 -10.97 1.79 -3.48
N ARG A 49 -12.28 1.77 -3.25
CA ARG A 49 -13.24 2.69 -3.86
C ARG A 49 -13.82 3.59 -2.78
N SER A 50 -13.75 4.89 -3.03
CA SER A 50 -14.43 5.91 -2.22
C SER A 50 -15.87 6.12 -2.67
N TRP A 51 -16.75 6.43 -1.72
CA TRP A 51 -18.14 6.83 -1.99
C TRP A 51 -18.56 7.89 -0.98
N LYS A 52 -19.49 8.76 -1.36
CA LYS A 52 -20.06 9.75 -0.45
C LYS A 52 -21.40 9.25 0.07
N SER A 53 -21.58 9.26 1.38
CA SER A 53 -22.86 9.02 2.01
C SER A 53 -23.77 10.22 1.80
N LEU A 54 -24.95 9.97 1.23
CA LEU A 54 -25.96 11.01 1.04
C LEU A 54 -26.61 11.43 2.37
N SER A 55 -26.65 10.55 3.37
CA SER A 55 -27.29 10.83 4.66
C SER A 55 -26.39 11.59 5.63
N SER A 56 -25.08 11.30 5.63
CA SER A 56 -24.12 11.88 6.59
C SER A 56 -23.13 12.84 5.95
N GLY A 57 -23.08 12.96 4.62
CA GLY A 57 -22.07 13.73 3.89
C GLY A 57 -20.64 13.18 3.99
N SER A 58 -20.43 12.11 4.74
CA SER A 58 -19.11 11.52 4.97
C SER A 58 -18.63 10.70 3.78
N THR A 59 -17.31 10.61 3.61
CA THR A 59 -16.70 9.73 2.62
C THR A 59 -16.43 8.36 3.24
N GLY A 60 -17.00 7.31 2.66
CA GLY A 60 -16.72 5.93 3.00
C GLY A 60 -15.75 5.29 1.99
N TYR A 61 -15.17 4.16 2.39
CA TYR A 61 -14.26 3.36 1.55
C TYR A 61 -14.73 1.91 1.48
N SER A 62 -14.52 1.24 0.36
CA SER A 62 -14.88 -0.17 0.15
C SER A 62 -13.81 -0.87 -0.70
N ARG A 63 -13.66 -2.18 -0.50
CA ARG A 63 -12.85 -3.06 -1.36
C ARG A 63 -13.68 -3.79 -2.43
N ASN A 64 -14.97 -3.51 -2.48
CA ASN A 64 -15.86 -4.01 -3.53
C ASN A 64 -15.96 -2.97 -4.64
N PHE A 65 -16.14 -3.42 -5.87
CA PHE A 65 -16.19 -2.57 -7.07
C PHE A 65 -17.46 -2.85 -7.89
N PHE A 66 -17.86 -1.89 -8.72
CA PHE A 66 -18.97 -2.07 -9.66
C PHE A 66 -18.43 -2.25 -11.08
N ALA A 67 -19.19 -2.87 -11.98
CA ALA A 67 -18.80 -3.04 -13.38
C ALA A 67 -18.45 -1.70 -14.06
N ARG A 68 -19.17 -0.62 -13.73
CA ARG A 68 -18.88 0.74 -14.23
C ARG A 68 -17.51 1.30 -13.83
N ASN A 69 -16.82 0.67 -12.87
CA ASN A 69 -15.47 1.05 -12.45
C ASN A 69 -14.37 0.39 -13.30
N GLN A 70 -14.73 -0.33 -14.37
CA GLN A 70 -13.78 -1.08 -15.20
C GLN A 70 -12.62 -0.20 -15.69
N ALA A 71 -12.92 0.98 -16.23
CA ALA A 71 -11.90 1.86 -16.79
C ALA A 71 -10.93 2.37 -15.70
N GLU A 72 -11.47 2.85 -14.57
CA GLU A 72 -10.66 3.32 -13.45
C GLU A 72 -9.84 2.19 -12.82
N LEU A 73 -10.40 0.98 -12.71
CA LEU A 73 -9.68 -0.20 -12.23
C LEU A 73 -8.50 -0.54 -13.14
N ALA A 74 -8.74 -0.63 -14.45
CA ALA A 74 -7.69 -0.93 -15.41
C ALA A 74 -6.57 0.11 -15.35
N GLU A 75 -6.91 1.39 -15.25
CA GLU A 75 -5.96 2.49 -15.17
C GLU A 75 -5.10 2.44 -13.91
N VAL A 76 -5.71 2.29 -12.72
CA VAL A 76 -4.92 2.28 -11.48
C VAL A 76 -4.08 1.00 -11.34
N ILE A 77 -4.56 -0.14 -11.85
CA ILE A 77 -3.80 -1.40 -11.84
C ILE A 77 -2.59 -1.27 -12.75
N ASP A 78 -2.78 -0.83 -14.01
CA ASP A 78 -1.68 -0.66 -14.96
C ASP A 78 -0.61 0.31 -14.42
N LYS A 79 -1.04 1.47 -13.90
CA LYS A 79 -0.10 2.45 -13.33
C LYS A 79 0.60 1.93 -12.08
N ALA A 80 -0.09 1.22 -11.19
CA ALA A 80 0.52 0.67 -9.98
C ALA A 80 1.53 -0.43 -10.32
N SER A 81 1.19 -1.33 -11.24
CA SER A 81 2.09 -2.38 -11.71
C SER A 81 3.34 -1.81 -12.35
N ARG A 82 3.22 -0.81 -13.24
CA ARG A 82 4.39 -0.15 -13.86
C ARG A 82 5.26 0.57 -12.84
N TRP A 83 4.64 1.22 -11.85
CA TRP A 83 5.37 1.88 -10.79
C TRP A 83 6.20 0.88 -9.99
N ILE A 84 5.61 -0.27 -9.63
CA ILE A 84 6.31 -1.34 -8.91
C ILE A 84 7.45 -1.92 -9.74
N ASP A 85 7.20 -2.28 -11.00
CA ASP A 85 8.22 -2.85 -11.89
C ASP A 85 9.43 -1.92 -12.03
N GLY A 86 9.20 -0.61 -12.19
CA GLY A 86 10.27 0.38 -12.24
C GLY A 86 11.09 0.48 -10.93
N HIS A 87 10.46 0.28 -9.77
CA HIS A 87 11.17 0.34 -8.48
C HIS A 87 11.88 -0.98 -8.16
N GLU A 88 11.33 -2.12 -8.57
CA GLU A 88 11.99 -3.42 -8.41
C GLU A 88 13.25 -3.50 -9.29
N GLN A 89 13.21 -2.96 -10.50
CA GLN A 89 14.38 -2.87 -11.38
C GLN A 89 15.48 -1.99 -10.78
N ALA A 90 15.12 -0.81 -10.26
CA ALA A 90 16.08 0.08 -9.59
C ALA A 90 16.70 -0.57 -8.33
N ASP A 91 15.88 -1.21 -7.48
CA ASP A 91 16.37 -1.91 -6.28
C ASP A 91 17.33 -3.08 -6.66
N LEU A 92 17.12 -3.76 -7.78
CA LEU A 92 18.02 -4.81 -8.27
C LEU A 92 19.35 -4.25 -8.82
N GLU A 93 19.30 -3.15 -9.56
CA GLU A 93 20.49 -2.48 -10.10
C GLU A 93 21.40 -1.98 -8.98
N ASP A 94 20.83 -1.35 -7.94
CA ASP A 94 21.58 -0.89 -6.75
C ASP A 94 22.27 -2.06 -6.03
N ARG A 95 21.59 -3.21 -5.88
CA ARG A 95 22.16 -4.41 -5.24
C ARG A 95 23.31 -5.00 -6.05
N ASN A 96 23.18 -5.05 -7.38
CA ASN A 96 24.24 -5.56 -8.25
C ASN A 96 25.43 -4.60 -8.33
N GLY A 97 25.17 -3.28 -8.33
CA GLY A 97 26.22 -2.26 -8.29
C GLY A 97 27.05 -2.30 -7.01
N ALA A 98 26.41 -2.50 -5.85
CA ALA A 98 27.09 -2.64 -4.57
C ALA A 98 28.02 -3.88 -4.55
N MET A 99 27.58 -5.01 -5.11
CA MET A 99 28.33 -6.28 -5.07
C MET A 99 29.57 -6.26 -5.99
N ASN A 100 29.56 -5.47 -7.07
CA ASN A 100 30.69 -5.30 -7.98
C ASN A 100 31.73 -4.26 -7.53
N SER A 101 31.50 -3.58 -6.40
CA SER A 101 32.38 -2.49 -5.91
C SER A 101 33.24 -2.85 -4.70
N SER A 102 33.17 -4.08 -4.19
CA SER A 102 34.08 -4.59 -3.16
C SER A 102 35.39 -5.09 -3.79
N PRO A 103 36.56 -4.51 -3.47
CA PRO A 103 37.84 -5.07 -3.89
C PRO A 103 38.19 -6.31 -3.05
N PRO A 104 39.06 -7.20 -3.58
CA PRO A 104 39.51 -8.42 -2.89
C PRO A 104 40.34 -8.15 -1.63
#